data_AF-A0A3B0BFY2-F1
#
_entry.id   AF-A0A3B0BFY2-F1
#
_cell.length_a   1.000
_cell.length_b   1.000
_cell.length_c   1.000
_cell.angle_alpha   90.00
_cell.angle_beta   90.00
_cell.angle_gamma   90.00
#
_symmetry.space_group_name_H-M   'P 1'
#
loop_
_entity.id
_entity.type
_entity.pdbx_description
1 polymer ?
#
loop_
_entity_poly.entity_id
_entity_poly.type
_entity_poly.pdbx_seq_one_letter_code
_entity_poly.pdbx_strand_id
1 'polypeptide(L)'
;MTQTTNMRGIGYFDTLFSVVEMPTMAEALKQFALEHQVTGKSNQGEVLNDFVSILIKTLDVEDFQAVSTQLFSYPKRYRGVLEVEEIEPSKEKLIYLKANIDSLLQEEIEVRSRIDGEY
;
A
#
# COMPACT_ATOMS: atom_id res chain seq x y z
N MET A 1 28.38 9.13 -8.61
CA MET A 1 27.60 7.99 -8.12
C MET A 1 26.21 8.51 -7.82
N THR A 2 25.27 8.38 -8.75
CA THR A 2 23.87 8.75 -8.54
C THR A 2 23.25 7.65 -7.70
N GLN A 3 23.02 7.95 -6.42
CA GLN A 3 22.22 7.12 -5.54
C GLN A 3 20.80 7.16 -6.12
N THR A 4 20.46 6.19 -6.98
CA THR A 4 19.06 5.94 -7.33
C THR A 4 18.43 5.46 -6.04
N THR A 5 17.80 6.37 -5.29
CA THR A 5 16.83 6.00 -4.28
C THR A 5 15.81 5.15 -5.02
N ASN A 6 15.91 3.83 -4.89
CA ASN A 6 14.95 2.90 -5.45
C ASN A 6 13.65 3.16 -4.70
N MET A 7 12.86 4.11 -5.20
CA MET A 7 11.58 4.47 -4.59
C MET A 7 10.70 3.25 -4.71
N ARG A 8 10.38 2.64 -3.57
CA ARG A 8 9.52 1.46 -3.50
C ARG A 8 8.10 1.90 -3.18
N GLY A 9 7.14 1.35 -3.92
CA GLY A 9 5.72 1.43 -3.58
C GLY A 9 5.37 0.34 -2.58
N ILE A 10 4.20 0.50 -1.96
CA ILE A 10 3.57 -0.52 -1.11
C ILE A 10 2.31 -0.98 -1.83
N GLY A 11 2.11 -2.29 -1.89
CA GLY A 11 0.87 -2.94 -2.31
C GLY A 11 0.34 -3.81 -1.19
N TYR A 12 -0.90 -4.27 -1.36
CA TYR A 12 -1.58 -5.16 -0.44
C TYR A 12 -2.36 -6.23 -1.20
N PHE A 13 -2.58 -7.37 -0.57
CA PHE A 13 -3.49 -8.41 -1.07
C PHE A 13 -4.91 -8.17 -0.55
N ASP A 14 -5.94 -8.57 -1.31
CA ASP A 14 -7.35 -8.43 -0.91
C ASP A 14 -7.66 -9.14 0.42
N THR A 15 -6.88 -10.17 0.77
CA THR A 15 -6.92 -10.91 2.03
C THR A 15 -6.53 -10.07 3.25
N LEU A 16 -5.99 -8.86 3.07
CA LEU A 16 -5.72 -7.89 4.13
C LEU A 16 -6.95 -7.68 5.03
N PHE A 17 -8.13 -7.51 4.45
CA PHE A 17 -9.34 -7.22 5.22
C PHE A 17 -9.82 -8.42 6.07
N SER A 18 -9.39 -9.64 5.74
CA SER A 18 -9.75 -10.83 6.51
C SER A 18 -8.89 -11.07 7.75
N VAL A 19 -7.71 -10.45 7.81
CA VAL A 19 -6.78 -10.60 8.94
C VAL A 19 -6.85 -9.44 9.94
N VAL A 20 -7.51 -8.35 9.58
CA VAL A 20 -7.71 -7.18 10.44
C VAL A 20 -8.84 -7.46 11.43
N GLU A 21 -8.56 -7.23 12.70
CA GLU A 21 -9.55 -7.34 13.77
C GLU A 21 -10.72 -6.36 13.57
N MET A 22 -11.93 -6.82 13.88
CA MET A 22 -13.16 -6.03 13.66
C MET A 22 -13.17 -4.66 14.34
N PRO A 23 -12.69 -4.49 15.58
CA PRO A 23 -12.59 -3.17 16.21
C PRO A 23 -11.68 -2.21 15.45
N THR A 24 -10.52 -2.69 14.99
CA THR A 24 -9.54 -1.91 14.22
C THR A 24 -10.12 -1.52 12.85
N MET A 25 -10.81 -2.46 12.19
CA MET A 25 -11.54 -2.18 10.95
C MET A 25 -12.61 -1.09 11.14
N ALA A 26 -13.38 -1.16 12.22
CA ALA A 26 -14.44 -0.19 12.51
C ALA A 26 -13.88 1.22 12.77
N GLU A 27 -12.77 1.33 13.49
CA GLU A 27 -12.12 2.63 13.74
C GLU A 27 -11.54 3.21 12.45
N ALA A 28 -10.86 2.39 11.63
CA ALA A 28 -10.37 2.82 10.32
C ALA A 28 -11.52 3.30 9.41
N LEU A 29 -12.65 2.58 9.38
CA LEU A 29 -13.81 2.95 8.58
C LEU A 29 -14.44 4.27 9.05
N LYS A 30 -14.50 4.47 10.37
CA LYS A 30 -14.98 5.72 10.96
C LYS A 30 -14.10 6.90 10.56
N GLN A 31 -12.77 6.75 10.65
CA GLN A 31 -11.84 7.80 10.24
C GLN A 31 -11.93 8.08 8.74
N PHE A 32 -12.00 7.04 7.91
CA PHE A 32 -12.20 7.16 6.47
C PHE A 32 -13.46 7.95 6.12
N ALA A 33 -14.59 7.63 6.75
CA ALA A 33 -15.85 8.33 6.52
C ALA A 33 -15.84 9.81 6.97
N LEU A 34 -15.00 10.16 7.95
CA LEU A 34 -14.88 11.54 8.44
C LEU A 34 -13.91 12.39 7.62
N GLU A 35 -12.84 11.79 7.11
CA GLU A 35 -11.75 12.49 6.44
C GLU A 35 -11.92 12.54 4.91
N HIS A 36 -12.59 11.55 4.32
CA HIS A 36 -12.66 11.41 2.86
C HIS A 36 -14.07 11.64 2.31
N GLN A 37 -14.16 12.46 1.26
CA GLN A 37 -15.38 12.63 0.47
C GLN A 37 -15.35 11.68 -0.74
N VAL A 38 -15.86 10.46 -0.55
CA VAL A 38 -16.08 9.54 -1.66
C VAL A 38 -17.30 9.99 -2.47
N THR A 39 -17.14 10.15 -3.77
CA THR A 39 -18.22 10.51 -4.69
C THR A 39 -18.45 9.40 -5.70
N GLY A 40 -19.57 9.43 -6.44
CA GLY A 40 -19.83 8.49 -7.52
C GLY A 40 -18.83 8.54 -8.69
N LYS A 41 -17.88 9.49 -8.68
CA LYS A 41 -16.79 9.59 -9.66
C LYS A 41 -15.45 9.07 -9.15
N SER A 42 -15.35 8.72 -7.86
CA SER A 42 -14.11 8.24 -7.26
C SER A 42 -13.73 6.87 -7.85
N ASN A 43 -12.45 6.69 -8.19
CA ASN A 43 -11.93 5.41 -8.66
C ASN A 43 -11.91 4.39 -7.51
N GLN A 44 -12.33 3.16 -7.77
CA GLN A 44 -12.38 2.10 -6.75
C GLN A 44 -11.01 1.81 -6.13
N GLY A 45 -9.95 1.77 -6.93
CA GLY A 45 -8.58 1.54 -6.45
C GLY A 45 -8.07 2.69 -5.58
N GLU A 46 -8.35 3.94 -5.95
CA GLU A 46 -7.99 5.10 -5.13
C GLU A 46 -8.72 5.09 -3.79
N VAL A 47 -10.02 4.79 -3.80
CA VAL A 47 -10.85 4.64 -2.59
C VAL A 47 -10.28 3.57 -1.66
N LEU A 48 -9.87 2.42 -2.21
CA LEU A 48 -9.28 1.34 -1.42
C LEU A 48 -7.88 1.73 -0.89
N ASN A 49 -7.06 2.40 -1.68
CA ASN A 49 -5.74 2.86 -1.24
C ASN A 49 -5.85 3.88 -0.10
N ASP A 50 -6.77 4.82 -0.20
CA ASP A 50 -7.06 5.79 0.87
C ASP A 50 -7.52 5.07 2.15
N PHE A 51 -8.41 4.09 2.02
CA PHE A 51 -8.88 3.29 3.14
C PHE A 51 -7.75 2.48 3.80
N VAL A 52 -6.92 1.81 3.00
CA VAL A 52 -5.77 1.03 3.49
C VAL A 52 -4.72 1.94 4.14
N SER A 53 -4.52 3.15 3.62
CA SER A 53 -3.66 4.15 4.27
C SER A 53 -4.13 4.46 5.70
N ILE A 54 -5.43 4.78 5.86
CA ILE A 54 -6.02 5.07 7.16
C ILE A 54 -5.92 3.84 8.08
N LEU A 55 -6.26 2.66 7.57
CA LEU A 55 -6.11 1.41 8.30
C LEU A 55 -4.69 1.27 8.87
N ILE A 56 -3.65 1.38 8.04
CA ILE A 56 -2.24 1.27 8.45
C ILE A 56 -1.89 2.33 9.51
N LYS A 57 -2.42 3.55 9.40
CA LYS A 57 -2.23 4.62 10.39
C LYS A 57 -2.88 4.30 11.74
N THR A 58 -3.97 3.53 11.75
CA THR A 58 -4.67 3.13 12.98
C THR A 58 -4.03 1.94 13.71
N LEU A 59 -3.32 1.06 13.01
CA LEU A 59 -2.79 -0.19 13.61
C LEU A 59 -1.85 0.07 14.78
N ASP A 60 -1.93 -0.74 15.82
CA ASP A 60 -0.83 -0.86 16.77
C ASP A 60 0.23 -1.88 16.27
N VAL A 61 1.22 -2.17 17.11
CA VAL A 61 2.31 -3.07 16.72
C VAL A 61 1.83 -4.52 16.64
N GLU A 62 0.89 -4.94 17.47
CA GLU A 62 0.38 -6.31 17.50
C GLU A 62 -0.46 -6.58 16.25
N ASP A 63 -1.40 -5.68 15.95
CA ASP A 63 -2.21 -5.73 14.73
C ASP A 63 -1.31 -5.67 13.48
N PHE A 64 -0.25 -4.85 13.51
CA PHE A 64 0.68 -4.76 12.40
C PHE A 64 1.40 -6.07 12.09
N GLN A 65 1.77 -6.84 13.11
CA GLN A 65 2.44 -8.13 12.92
C GLN A 65 1.54 -9.14 12.18
N ALA A 66 0.24 -9.09 12.42
CA ALA A 66 -0.72 -9.95 11.73
C ALA A 66 -0.88 -9.53 10.25
N VAL A 67 -0.99 -8.23 9.99
CA VAL A 67 -1.28 -7.74 8.63
C VAL A 67 -0.05 -7.61 7.73
N SER A 68 1.17 -7.54 8.27
CA SER A 68 2.37 -7.26 7.46
C SER A 68 2.63 -8.29 6.37
N THR A 69 2.21 -9.54 6.60
CA THR A 69 2.25 -10.64 5.63
C THR A 69 1.35 -10.42 4.41
N GLN A 70 0.36 -9.53 4.55
CA GLN A 70 -0.56 -9.15 3.49
C GLN A 70 -0.11 -7.90 2.73
N LEU A 71 1.03 -7.34 3.13
CA LEU A 71 1.65 -6.17 2.50
C LEU A 71 2.93 -6.59 1.79
N PHE A 72 3.22 -5.92 0.68
CA PHE A 72 4.48 -6.11 -0.03
C PHE A 72 5.00 -4.78 -0.56
N SER A 73 6.33 -4.68 -0.68
CA SER A 73 6.97 -3.57 -1.35
C SER A 73 7.37 -3.97 -2.76
N TYR A 74 7.27 -3.02 -3.70
CA TYR A 74 7.63 -3.24 -5.10
C TYR A 74 8.41 -2.02 -5.63
N PRO A 75 9.30 -2.19 -6.61
CA PRO A 75 9.98 -1.04 -7.23
C PRO A 75 8.97 -0.20 -8.03
N LYS A 76 8.85 1.12 -7.78
CA LYS A 76 7.94 1.99 -8.55
C LYS A 76 8.30 2.05 -10.03
N ARG A 77 9.58 1.87 -10.35
CA ARG A 77 10.06 1.77 -11.73
C ARG A 77 10.60 0.38 -11.98
N TYR A 78 10.09 -0.27 -13.01
CA TYR A 78 10.45 -1.66 -13.25
C TYR A 78 10.59 -1.99 -14.75
N ARG A 79 11.49 -2.93 -15.08
CA ARG A 79 11.74 -3.43 -16.44
C ARG A 79 11.85 -4.97 -16.38
N GLY A 80 10.77 -5.73 -16.65
CA GLY A 80 10.81 -7.20 -16.74
C GLY A 80 9.69 -7.97 -15.99
N VAL A 81 10.06 -8.87 -15.07
CA VAL A 81 9.24 -9.55 -14.02
C VAL A 81 9.21 -8.81 -12.65
N LEU A 82 8.04 -8.31 -12.21
CA LEU A 82 7.92 -7.54 -10.97
C LEU A 82 8.36 -8.36 -9.74
N GLU A 83 9.48 -7.97 -9.12
CA GLU A 83 9.94 -8.55 -7.86
C GLU A 83 9.32 -7.79 -6.68
N VAL A 84 8.68 -8.53 -5.79
CA VAL A 84 8.07 -7.98 -4.57
C VAL A 84 8.83 -8.49 -3.33
N GLU A 85 8.89 -7.66 -2.30
CA GLU A 85 9.49 -8.02 -1.01
C GLU A 85 8.45 -7.91 0.10
N GLU A 86 8.46 -8.89 1.00
CA GLU A 86 7.63 -8.88 2.20
C GLU A 86 7.95 -7.69 3.10
N ILE A 87 6.93 -7.24 3.84
CA ILE A 87 7.09 -6.18 4.84
C ILE A 87 7.48 -6.79 6.18
N GLU A 88 8.64 -6.35 6.69
CA GLU A 88 9.12 -6.76 8.02
C GLU A 88 8.11 -6.38 9.12
N PRO A 89 7.71 -7.34 9.99
CA PRO A 89 6.74 -7.12 11.07
C PRO A 89 7.38 -6.42 12.29
N SER A 90 7.97 -5.24 12.09
CA SER A 90 8.65 -4.48 13.13
C SER A 90 7.97 -3.14 13.44
N LYS A 91 8.19 -2.66 14.67
CA LYS A 91 7.67 -1.36 15.13
C LYS A 91 8.26 -0.22 14.29
N GLU A 92 9.55 -0.30 13.95
CA GLU A 92 10.24 0.66 13.12
C GLU A 92 9.60 0.75 11.74
N LYS A 93 9.25 -0.41 11.15
CA LYS A 93 8.56 -0.48 9.88
C LYS A 93 7.15 0.11 9.95
N LEU A 94 6.39 -0.19 10.99
CA LEU A 94 5.08 0.41 11.21
C LEU A 94 5.19 1.95 11.30
N ILE A 95 6.10 2.47 12.12
CA ILE A 95 6.32 3.93 12.26
C ILE A 95 6.64 4.55 10.90
N TYR A 96 7.51 3.92 10.12
CA TYR A 96 7.82 4.38 8.77
C TYR A 96 6.58 4.39 7.87
N LEU A 97 5.80 3.31 7.86
CA LEU A 97 4.59 3.24 7.04
C LEU A 97 3.58 4.31 7.46
N LYS A 98 3.27 4.46 8.76
CA LYS A 98 2.35 5.49 9.24
C LYS A 98 2.72 6.91 8.76
N ALA A 99 4.01 7.20 8.69
CA ALA A 99 4.51 8.50 8.26
C ALA A 99 4.50 8.71 6.74
N ASN A 100 4.47 7.64 5.93
CA ASN A 100 4.73 7.73 4.48
C ASN A 100 3.68 7.05 3.59
N ILE A 101 2.75 6.26 4.15
CA ILE A 101 1.89 5.32 3.42
C ILE A 101 1.06 5.96 2.32
N ASP A 102 0.58 7.20 2.50
CA ASP A 102 -0.17 7.95 1.48
C ASP A 102 0.61 8.06 0.16
N SER A 103 1.92 8.32 0.25
CA SER A 103 2.79 8.42 -0.92
C SER A 103 3.25 7.06 -1.46
N LEU A 104 3.22 6.03 -0.60
CA LEU A 104 3.73 4.71 -0.93
C LEU A 104 2.69 3.86 -1.67
N LEU A 105 1.40 4.01 -1.35
CA LEU A 105 0.29 3.31 -2.04
C LEU A 105 -0.02 3.88 -3.43
N GLN A 106 0.48 5.07 -3.75
CA GLN A 106 0.33 5.65 -5.09
C GLN A 106 1.15 4.88 -6.13
N GLU A 107 0.45 4.24 -7.06
CA GLU A 107 1.02 3.56 -8.21
C GLU A 107 1.53 4.57 -9.24
N GLU A 108 2.85 4.68 -9.38
CA GLU A 108 3.49 5.30 -10.55
C GLU A 108 4.20 4.21 -11.38
N ILE A 109 3.50 3.12 -11.69
CA ILE A 109 4.10 2.02 -12.43
C ILE A 109 4.18 2.40 -13.91
N GLU A 110 5.32 2.94 -14.36
CA GLU A 110 5.64 3.05 -15.79
C GLU A 110 5.92 1.66 -16.36
N VAL A 111 4.90 1.01 -16.90
CA VAL A 111 5.07 -0.22 -17.68
C VAL A 111 5.57 0.16 -19.07
N ARG A 112 6.85 -0.10 -19.36
CA ARG A 112 7.30 -0.19 -20.75
C ARG A 112 6.69 -1.43 -21.38
N SER A 113 5.57 -1.24 -22.08
CA SER A 113 5.08 -2.18 -23.08
C SER A 113 6.26 -2.66 -23.92
N ARG A 114 6.40 -3.99 -24.07
CA ARG A 114 7.41 -4.56 -24.95
C ARG A 114 7.21 -3.97 -26.35
N ILE A 115 8.32 -3.54 -26.92
CA ILE A 115 8.43 -3.12 -28.31
C ILE A 115 8.07 -4.36 -29.15
N ASP A 116 6.87 -4.41 -29.71
CA ASP A 116 6.59 -5.29 -30.83
C ASP A 116 7.15 -4.61 -32.07
N GLY A 117 8.46 -4.83 -32.27
CA GLY A 117 9.15 -4.56 -33.51
C GLY A 117 8.91 -5.69 -34.49
N GLU A 118 8.50 -5.28 -35.70
CA GLU A 118 8.87 -5.86 -36.99
C GLU A 118 8.29 -7.24 -37.38
N TYR A 119 7.36 -7.20 -38.35
CA TYR A 119 7.41 -8.00 -39.58
C TYR A 119 6.93 -7.17 -40.77
#